data_AF-N4VEW2-F1
#
_entry.id   AF-N4VEW2-F1
#
_cell.length_a   1.000
_cell.length_b   1.000
_cell.length_c   1.000
_cell.angle_alpha   90.00
_cell.angle_beta   90.00
_cell.angle_gamma   90.00
#
_symmetry.space_group_name_H-M   'P 1'
#
loop_
_entity.id
_entity.type
_entity.pdbx_description
1 polymer ?
#
loop_
_entity_poly.entity_id
_entity_poly.type
_entity_poly.pdbx_seq_one_letter_code
_entity_poly.pdbx_strand_id
1 'polypeptide(L)'
;MNSRVNLIEDASLILNYRFENPNWLWEALQAAGSPALIIGGRRIREGNKQLAGLGNRVLNLVIVKNAFENSLSIGDTNREIQQHANNDRLAILCDVIGLTRCINRNASQQGGISPKTKTATIEAIIGAVYKDGDLEAAEEVIKSMGIV
;
A
#
# COMPACT_ATOMS: atom_id res chain seq x y z
N MET A 1 4.77 17.93 14.68
CA MET A 1 5.11 17.28 13.40
C MET A 1 5.56 15.86 13.72
N ASN A 2 4.92 14.84 13.15
CA ASN A 2 5.43 13.48 13.27
C ASN A 2 6.73 13.39 12.46
N SER A 3 7.81 12.92 13.08
CA SER A 3 9.07 12.73 12.41
C SER A 3 8.94 11.58 11.40
N ARG A 4 9.74 11.59 10.33
CA ARG A 4 9.84 10.49 9.36
C ARG A 4 10.01 9.14 10.06
N VAL A 5 10.85 9.09 11.10
CA VAL A 5 11.17 7.88 11.86
C VAL A 5 9.90 7.32 12.50
N ASN A 6 9.14 8.17 13.21
CA ASN A 6 7.91 7.74 13.88
C ASN A 6 6.86 7.21 12.89
N LEU A 7 6.69 7.85 11.73
CA LEU A 7 5.72 7.40 10.73
C LEU A 7 6.09 6.02 10.15
N ILE A 8 7.38 5.76 9.94
CA ILE A 8 7.90 4.47 9.47
C ILE A 8 7.73 3.41 10.56
N GLU A 9 8.10 3.71 11.80
CA GLU A 9 7.96 2.78 12.93
C GLU A 9 6.49 2.40 13.17
N ASP A 10 5.60 3.39 13.25
CA ASP A 10 4.16 3.17 13.42
C ASP A 10 3.58 2.30 12.30
N ALA A 11 3.94 2.60 11.04
CA ALA A 11 3.47 1.83 9.90
C ALA A 11 4.05 0.40 9.90
N SER A 12 5.34 0.22 10.17
CA SER A 12 5.95 -1.11 10.27
C SER A 12 5.28 -1.98 11.35
N LEU A 13 4.90 -1.39 12.49
CA LEU A 13 4.16 -2.09 13.54
C LEU A 13 2.75 -2.49 13.09
N ILE A 14 2.01 -1.58 12.44
CA ILE A 14 0.69 -1.88 11.87
C ILE A 14 0.75 -3.03 10.86
N LEU A 15 1.79 -3.02 10.02
CA LEU A 15 1.97 -4.00 8.95
C LEU A 15 2.51 -5.35 9.44
N ASN A 16 3.02 -5.39 10.67
CA ASN A 16 3.83 -6.50 11.18
C ASN A 16 4.96 -6.90 10.20
N TYR A 17 5.58 -5.91 9.56
CA TYR A 17 6.62 -6.11 8.56
C TYR A 17 7.79 -5.15 8.78
N ARG A 18 9.00 -5.71 8.89
CA ARG A 18 10.24 -4.97 9.07
C ARG A 18 10.95 -4.82 7.74
N PHE A 19 10.96 -3.60 7.21
CA PHE A 19 11.64 -3.30 5.97
C PHE A 19 13.17 -3.39 6.14
N GLU A 20 13.84 -4.08 5.21
CA GLU A 20 15.30 -4.02 5.06
C GLU A 20 15.72 -2.63 4.59
N ASN A 21 15.00 -2.07 3.62
CA ASN A 21 15.17 -0.71 3.14
C ASN A 21 13.96 0.17 3.51
N PRO A 22 14.02 0.93 4.61
CA PRO A 22 12.90 1.77 5.07
C PRO A 22 12.56 2.92 4.11
N ASN A 23 13.36 3.17 3.07
CA ASN A 23 13.01 4.11 2.01
C ASN A 23 11.78 3.64 1.22
N TRP A 24 11.55 2.33 1.09
CA TRP A 24 10.36 1.82 0.41
C TRP A 24 9.08 2.19 1.14
N LEU A 25 9.04 1.94 2.45
CA LEU A 25 7.92 2.36 3.28
C LEU A 25 7.77 3.88 3.29
N TRP A 26 8.89 4.61 3.38
CA TRP A 26 8.83 6.07 3.35
C TRP A 26 8.22 6.61 2.06
N GLU A 27 8.60 6.07 0.90
CA GLU A 27 8.00 6.41 -0.40
C GLU A 27 6.52 6.07 -0.44
N ALA A 28 6.12 4.90 0.05
CA ALA A 28 4.71 4.47 0.07
C ALA A 28 3.81 5.38 0.91
N LEU A 29 4.35 5.96 1.99
CA LEU A 29 3.62 6.90 2.85
C LEU A 29 3.50 8.33 2.26
N GLN A 30 4.15 8.63 1.13
CA GLN A 30 4.09 9.96 0.52
C GLN A 30 2.82 10.16 -0.30
N ALA A 31 1.86 10.94 0.22
CA ALA A 31 0.72 11.37 -0.57
C ALA A 31 1.16 12.24 -1.77
N ALA A 32 0.34 12.27 -2.82
CA ALA A 32 0.58 13.15 -3.97
C ALA A 32 0.63 14.62 -3.52
N GLY A 33 1.67 15.34 -3.94
CA GLY A 33 1.93 16.72 -3.55
C GLY A 33 2.67 16.88 -2.21
N SER A 34 3.08 15.78 -1.56
CA SER A 34 4.04 15.81 -0.44
C SER A 34 5.37 16.47 -0.86
N PRO A 35 6.13 17.06 0.08
CA PRO A 35 7.33 17.81 -0.24
C PRO A 35 8.53 16.93 -0.63
N ALA A 36 8.45 15.61 -0.44
CA ALA A 36 9.52 14.70 -0.78
C ALA A 36 9.60 14.52 -2.31
N LEU A 37 10.74 14.91 -2.90
CA LEU A 37 10.98 14.78 -4.34
C LEU A 37 11.94 13.64 -4.69
N ILE A 38 12.80 13.26 -3.74
CA ILE A 38 13.80 12.20 -3.88
C ILE A 38 13.83 11.37 -2.59
N ILE A 39 13.74 10.04 -2.73
CA ILE A 39 13.84 9.08 -1.64
C ILE A 39 14.74 7.93 -2.12
N GLY A 40 15.77 7.57 -1.33
CA GLY A 40 16.67 6.46 -1.69
C GLY A 40 17.32 6.59 -3.08
N GLY A 41 17.61 7.80 -3.55
CA GLY A 41 18.15 8.06 -4.89
C GLY A 41 17.13 8.01 -6.04
N ARG A 42 15.87 7.67 -5.77
CA ARG A 42 14.77 7.66 -6.76
C ARG A 42 14.00 8.97 -6.72
N ARG A 43 13.60 9.46 -7.90
CA ARG A 43 12.74 10.64 -8.04
C ARG A 43 11.27 10.24 -7.95
N ILE A 44 10.53 10.84 -7.03
CA ILE A 44 9.13 10.50 -6.72
C ILE A 44 8.19 11.64 -7.11
N ARG A 45 7.96 11.81 -8.42
CA ARG A 45 7.25 12.99 -8.96
C ARG A 45 5.80 13.12 -8.49
N GLU A 46 5.16 12.01 -8.16
CA GLU A 46 3.75 11.96 -7.80
C GLU A 46 3.52 11.31 -6.42
N GLY A 47 4.52 11.42 -5.53
CA GLY A 47 4.51 10.70 -4.26
C GLY A 47 4.48 9.19 -4.50
N ASN A 48 3.57 8.49 -3.81
CA ASN A 48 3.48 7.04 -3.78
C ASN A 48 2.85 6.39 -5.03
N LYS A 49 2.37 7.16 -6.01
CA LYS A 49 1.61 6.60 -7.15
C LYS A 49 2.34 5.54 -7.97
N GLN A 50 3.67 5.65 -8.11
CA GLN A 50 4.44 4.62 -8.83
C GLN A 50 4.41 3.28 -8.10
N LEU A 51 4.61 3.30 -6.79
CA LEU A 51 4.47 2.10 -5.95
C LEU A 51 3.03 1.61 -5.92
N ALA A 52 2.03 2.51 -5.88
CA ALA A 52 0.62 2.13 -5.93
C ALA A 52 0.28 1.36 -7.22
N GLY A 53 0.75 1.85 -8.37
CA GLY A 53 0.56 1.15 -9.64
C GLY A 53 1.23 -0.23 -9.69
N LEU A 54 2.38 -0.40 -9.04
CA LEU A 54 3.04 -1.70 -8.89
C LEU A 54 2.25 -2.62 -7.96
N GLY A 55 1.94 -2.14 -6.75
CA GLY A 55 1.27 -2.96 -5.74
C GLY A 55 -0.15 -3.33 -6.08
N ASN A 56 -0.89 -2.51 -6.85
CA ASN A 56 -2.17 -2.93 -7.42
C ASN A 56 -2.03 -4.18 -8.31
N ARG A 57 -1.00 -4.23 -9.17
CA ARG A 57 -0.73 -5.39 -10.01
C ARG A 57 -0.30 -6.61 -9.19
N VAL A 58 0.51 -6.40 -8.15
CA VAL A 58 0.91 -7.46 -7.21
C VAL A 58 -0.32 -8.02 -6.47
N LEU A 59 -1.20 -7.16 -5.95
CA LEU A 59 -2.43 -7.58 -5.30
C LEU A 59 -3.31 -8.45 -6.22
N ASN A 60 -3.52 -8.00 -7.45
CA ASN A 60 -4.27 -8.77 -8.44
C ASN A 60 -3.59 -10.12 -8.76
N LEU A 61 -2.26 -10.14 -8.86
CA LEU A 61 -1.52 -11.39 -9.07
C LEU A 61 -1.73 -12.37 -7.92
N VAL A 62 -1.69 -11.91 -6.67
CA VAL A 62 -1.94 -12.76 -5.48
C VAL A 62 -3.36 -13.32 -5.50
N ILE A 63 -4.36 -12.49 -5.79
CA ILE A 63 -5.76 -12.94 -5.91
C ILE A 63 -5.90 -14.00 -7.02
N VAL A 64 -5.33 -13.75 -8.20
CA VAL A 64 -5.38 -14.68 -9.33
C VAL A 64 -4.64 -15.98 -9.02
N LYS A 65 -3.49 -15.92 -8.35
CA LYS A 65 -2.72 -17.09 -7.92
C LYS A 65 -3.54 -17.96 -6.95
N ASN A 66 -4.15 -17.36 -5.92
CA ASN A 66 -5.04 -18.07 -5.01
C ASN A 66 -6.24 -18.69 -5.75
N ALA A 67 -6.86 -17.95 -6.67
CA ALA A 67 -7.98 -18.44 -7.47
C ALA A 67 -7.59 -19.64 -8.36
N PHE A 68 -6.41 -19.58 -8.98
CA PHE A 68 -5.84 -20.68 -9.77
C PHE A 68 -5.57 -21.92 -8.90
N GLU A 69 -4.94 -21.75 -7.74
CA GLU A 69 -4.67 -22.84 -6.79
C GLU A 69 -5.97 -23.51 -6.31
N ASN A 70 -7.06 -22.74 -6.20
CA ASN A 70 -8.39 -23.24 -5.86
C ASN A 70 -9.23 -23.70 -7.07
N SER A 71 -8.63 -23.77 -8.27
CA SER A 71 -9.31 -24.19 -9.51
C SER A 71 -10.60 -23.40 -9.82
N LEU A 72 -10.63 -22.11 -9.48
CA LEU A 72 -11.77 -21.24 -9.73
C LEU A 72 -11.93 -20.95 -11.24
N SER A 73 -13.18 -20.71 -11.66
CA SER A 73 -13.44 -20.24 -13.02
C SER A 73 -12.90 -18.83 -13.24
N ILE A 74 -12.74 -18.42 -14.51
CA ILE A 74 -12.36 -17.03 -14.84
C ILE A 74 -13.42 -16.04 -14.32
N GLY A 75 -14.71 -16.42 -14.36
CA GLY A 75 -15.80 -15.61 -13.83
C GLY A 75 -15.69 -15.40 -12.33
N ASP A 76 -15.40 -16.48 -11.59
CA ASP A 76 -15.18 -16.41 -10.14
C ASP A 76 -13.91 -15.63 -9.80
N THR A 77 -12.83 -15.82 -10.54
CA THR A 77 -11.57 -15.06 -10.37
C THR A 77 -11.81 -13.55 -10.53
N ASN A 78 -12.60 -13.13 -11.53
CA ASN A 78 -12.95 -11.73 -11.71
C ASN A 78 -13.79 -11.19 -10.55
N ARG A 79 -14.66 -12.02 -9.97
CA ARG A 79 -15.44 -11.67 -8.77
C ARG A 79 -14.54 -11.50 -7.55
N GLU A 80 -13.58 -12.40 -7.34
CA GLU A 80 -12.58 -12.28 -6.26
C GLU A 80 -11.78 -10.97 -6.40
N ILE A 81 -11.32 -10.63 -7.61
CA ILE A 81 -10.65 -9.35 -7.87
C ILE A 81 -11.54 -8.16 -7.49
N GLN A 82 -12.79 -8.16 -7.95
CA GLN A 82 -13.73 -7.08 -7.66
C GLN A 82 -14.07 -6.96 -6.17
N GLN A 83 -14.07 -8.07 -5.44
CA GLN A 83 -14.36 -8.11 -4.01
C GLN A 83 -13.16 -7.62 -3.19
N HIS A 84 -11.96 -8.10 -3.51
CA HIS A 84 -10.77 -7.89 -2.68
C HIS A 84 -9.98 -6.63 -3.05
N ALA A 85 -9.86 -6.29 -4.34
CA ALA A 85 -9.13 -5.12 -4.83
C ALA A 85 -10.04 -3.89 -5.09
N ASN A 86 -11.20 -3.83 -4.42
CA ASN A 86 -12.12 -2.70 -4.52
C ASN A 86 -11.56 -1.44 -3.84
N ASN A 87 -11.54 -0.30 -4.54
CA ASN A 87 -10.98 0.94 -4.02
C ASN A 87 -11.65 1.44 -2.71
N ASP A 88 -12.97 1.33 -2.60
CA ASP A 88 -13.71 1.75 -1.41
C ASP A 88 -13.37 0.85 -0.22
N ARG A 89 -13.27 -0.46 -0.47
CA ARG A 89 -12.82 -1.43 0.54
C ARG A 89 -11.40 -1.11 1.01
N LEU A 90 -10.47 -0.86 0.10
CA LEU A 90 -9.08 -0.53 0.45
C LEU A 90 -8.97 0.80 1.20
N ALA A 91 -9.80 1.79 0.86
CA ALA A 91 -9.86 3.05 1.58
C ALA A 91 -10.36 2.87 3.02
N ILE A 92 -11.42 2.08 3.21
CA ILE A 92 -11.94 1.72 4.54
C ILE A 92 -10.88 0.94 5.34
N LEU A 93 -10.22 -0.03 4.69
CA LEU A 93 -9.16 -0.82 5.32
C LEU A 93 -8.04 0.07 5.87
N CYS A 94 -7.59 1.06 5.10
CA CYS A 94 -6.57 2.02 5.53
C CYS A 94 -6.94 2.76 6.84
N ASP A 95 -8.23 3.07 7.03
CA ASP A 95 -8.72 3.65 8.28
C ASP A 95 -8.76 2.62 9.40
N VAL A 96 -9.32 1.44 9.13
CA VAL A 96 -9.51 0.35 10.12
C VAL A 96 -8.19 -0.10 10.72
N ILE A 97 -7.14 -0.28 9.91
CA ILE A 97 -5.82 -0.70 10.40
C ILE A 97 -4.97 0.48 10.91
N GLY A 98 -5.50 1.71 10.83
CA GLY A 98 -4.86 2.90 11.39
C GLY A 98 -3.75 3.52 10.54
N LEU A 99 -3.53 3.07 9.30
CA LEU A 99 -2.49 3.61 8.41
C LEU A 99 -2.74 5.05 7.98
N THR A 100 -3.99 5.53 8.04
CA THR A 100 -4.33 6.91 7.67
C THR A 100 -3.48 7.94 8.44
N ARG A 101 -3.08 7.66 9.69
CA ARG A 101 -2.23 8.55 10.50
C ARG A 101 -0.75 8.57 10.06
N CYS A 102 -0.32 7.55 9.32
CA CYS A 102 1.05 7.40 8.86
C CYS A 102 1.31 8.11 7.52
N ILE A 103 0.24 8.52 6.82
CA ILE A 103 0.33 9.19 5.52
C ILE A 103 0.95 10.58 5.66
N ASN A 104 2.09 10.78 5.00
CA ASN A 104 2.73 12.07 4.90
C ASN A 104 2.11 12.90 3.77
N ARG A 105 1.47 14.01 4.13
CA ARG A 105 0.78 14.91 3.20
C ARG A 105 1.40 16.30 3.18
N ASN A 106 1.03 17.12 2.21
CA ASN A 106 1.40 18.52 2.23
C ASN A 106 0.69 19.25 3.38
N ALA A 107 1.41 20.04 4.17
CA ALA A 107 0.82 20.79 5.30
C ALA A 107 -0.24 21.80 4.84
N SER A 108 -0.19 22.28 3.59
CA SER A 108 -1.19 23.18 3.02
C SER A 108 -2.50 22.48 2.62
N GLN A 109 -2.52 21.14 2.54
CA GLN A 109 -3.74 20.39 2.27
C GLN A 109 -4.61 20.36 3.53
N GLN A 110 -5.69 21.13 3.50
CA GLN A 110 -6.70 21.17 4.56
C GLN A 110 -7.70 20.00 4.42
N GLY A 111 -8.39 19.67 5.51
CA GLY A 111 -9.41 18.60 5.55
C GLY A 111 -8.86 17.20 5.82
N GLY A 112 -9.71 16.19 5.65
CA GLY A 112 -9.35 14.77 5.80
C GLY A 112 -8.55 14.23 4.61
N ILE A 113 -7.97 13.04 4.78
CA ILE A 113 -7.30 12.33 3.67
C ILE A 113 -8.39 11.71 2.78
N SER A 114 -8.31 11.95 1.47
CA SER A 114 -9.32 11.45 0.52
C SER A 114 -9.31 9.90 0.42
N PRO A 115 -10.44 9.25 0.11
CA PRO A 115 -10.48 7.81 -0.14
C PRO A 115 -9.45 7.35 -1.18
N LYS A 116 -9.31 8.11 -2.27
CA LYS A 116 -8.32 7.83 -3.33
C LYS A 116 -6.88 7.79 -2.80
N THR A 117 -6.52 8.70 -1.89
CA THR A 117 -5.19 8.72 -1.27
C THR A 117 -4.98 7.53 -0.34
N LYS A 118 -6.03 7.11 0.38
CA LYS A 118 -5.99 5.93 1.25
C LYS A 118 -5.81 4.64 0.45
N THR A 119 -6.61 4.44 -0.61
CA THR A 119 -6.45 3.33 -1.55
C THR A 119 -5.03 3.27 -2.11
N ALA A 120 -4.54 4.39 -2.65
CA ALA A 120 -3.20 4.47 -3.22
C ALA A 120 -2.10 4.17 -2.18
N THR A 121 -2.33 4.48 -0.90
CA THR A 121 -1.37 4.17 0.18
C THR A 121 -1.31 2.67 0.43
N ILE A 122 -2.46 1.97 0.50
CA ILE A 122 -2.49 0.51 0.65
C ILE A 122 -1.78 -0.16 -0.53
N GLU A 123 -2.13 0.22 -1.75
CA GLU A 123 -1.46 -0.30 -2.95
C GLU A 123 0.04 0.01 -2.94
N ALA A 124 0.43 1.22 -2.53
CA ALA A 124 1.84 1.59 -2.49
C ALA A 124 2.63 0.81 -1.44
N ILE A 125 2.02 0.48 -0.31
CA ILE A 125 2.64 -0.37 0.72
C ILE A 125 2.86 -1.78 0.18
N ILE A 126 1.86 -2.36 -0.50
CA ILE A 126 2.02 -3.66 -1.16
C ILE A 126 3.18 -3.60 -2.17
N GLY A 127 3.24 -2.53 -2.97
CA GLY A 127 4.34 -2.30 -3.91
C GLY A 127 5.70 -2.13 -3.22
N ALA A 128 5.74 -1.46 -2.07
CA ALA A 128 6.95 -1.27 -1.27
C ALA A 128 7.45 -2.60 -0.69
N VAL A 129 6.56 -3.40 -0.10
CA VAL A 129 6.89 -4.73 0.46
C VAL A 129 7.41 -5.63 -0.65
N TYR A 130 6.75 -5.66 -1.81
CA TYR A 130 7.24 -6.40 -2.98
C TYR A 130 8.64 -5.95 -3.43
N LYS A 131 8.95 -4.65 -3.34
CA LYS A 131 10.29 -4.14 -3.67
C LYS A 131 11.36 -4.46 -2.62
N ASP A 132 10.95 -4.80 -1.42
CA ASP A 132 11.84 -5.07 -0.28
C ASP A 132 12.08 -6.57 -0.08
N GLY A 133 11.05 -7.40 -0.22
CA GLY A 133 11.10 -8.86 0.05
C GLY A 133 10.36 -9.72 -0.96
N ASP A 134 10.19 -9.25 -2.20
CA ASP A 134 9.57 -9.97 -3.32
C ASP A 134 8.10 -10.40 -3.09
N LEU A 135 7.60 -11.35 -3.89
CA LEU A 135 6.17 -11.70 -3.94
C LEU A 135 5.72 -12.37 -2.65
N GLU A 136 6.55 -13.22 -2.07
CA GLU A 136 6.28 -13.95 -0.83
C GLU A 136 6.00 -12.98 0.33
N ALA A 137 6.84 -11.96 0.51
CA ALA A 137 6.60 -10.94 1.54
C ALA A 137 5.32 -10.14 1.27
N ALA A 138 5.04 -9.82 0.00
CA ALA A 138 3.81 -9.11 -0.36
C ALA A 138 2.57 -9.96 -0.07
N GLU A 139 2.60 -11.26 -0.36
CA GLU A 139 1.52 -12.20 -0.03
C GLU A 139 1.25 -12.27 1.47
N GLU A 140 2.29 -12.35 2.30
CA GLU A 140 2.17 -12.38 3.75
C GLU A 140 1.52 -11.10 4.29
N VAL A 141 1.94 -9.93 3.78
CA VAL A 141 1.37 -8.64 4.21
C VAL A 141 -0.08 -8.46 3.72
N ILE A 142 -0.40 -8.88 2.50
CA ILE A 142 -1.78 -8.85 1.98
C ILE A 142 -2.71 -9.69 2.86
N LYS A 143 -2.25 -10.88 3.28
CA LYS A 143 -2.97 -11.77 4.21
C LYS A 143 -3.08 -11.16 5.61
N SER A 144 -2.00 -10.58 6.15
CA SER A 144 -1.99 -9.99 7.50
C SER A 144 -2.93 -8.78 7.61
N MET A 145 -3.09 -8.02 6.52
CA MET A 145 -4.08 -6.94 6.42
C MET A 145 -5.53 -7.45 6.31
N GLY A 146 -5.75 -8.75 6.08
CA GLY A 146 -7.07 -9.31 5.81
C GLY A 146 -7.63 -8.93 4.44
N ILE A 147 -6.75 -8.66 3.45
CA ILE A 147 -7.20 -8.31 2.10
C ILE A 147 -7.73 -9.55 1.40
N VAL A 148 -7.05 -10.69 1.50
CA VAL A 148 -7.45 -12.01 0.96
C VAL A 148 -7.50 -13.06 2.06
#